data_AF-A0A7W1UHT0-F1
#
_entry.id   AF-A0A7W1UHT0-F1
#
_cell.length_a   1.000
_cell.length_b   1.000
_cell.length_c   1.000
_cell.angle_alpha   90.00
_cell.angle_beta   90.00
_cell.angle_gamma   90.00
#
_symmetry.space_group_name_H-M   'P 1'
#
loop_
_entity.id
_entity.type
_entity.pdbx_description
1 polymer ?
#
loop_
_entity_poly.entity_id
_entity_poly.type
_entity_poly.pdbx_seq_one_letter_code
_entity_poly.pdbx_strand_id
1 'polypeptide(L)'
;MAYETVIGVEVHAQLQTKTKLFCGCPTSFGLPPNTQVCPTCLGLPGSLPVLNRRAVEMAVRTGLALHCEILLTNQFSRKNYMYPDLPKGYQISQYDLPICGPGWLDISVNGE
;
A
#
# COMPACT_ATOMS: atom_id res chain seq x y z
N MET A 1 -30.85 -21.80 13.68
CA MET A 1 -30.25 -21.26 12.44
C MET A 1 -29.36 -22.35 11.86
N ALA A 2 -29.48 -22.68 10.56
CA ALA A 2 -28.81 -23.84 9.96
C ALA A 2 -27.43 -23.53 9.36
N TYR A 3 -27.07 -22.25 9.22
CA TYR A 3 -25.80 -21.79 8.65
C TYR A 3 -25.29 -20.56 9.39
N GLU A 4 -23.98 -20.34 9.32
CA GLU A 4 -23.26 -19.19 9.87
C GLU A 4 -22.61 -18.41 8.71
N THR A 5 -22.79 -17.09 8.68
CA THR A 5 -22.19 -16.22 7.67
C THR A 5 -20.85 -15.70 8.17
N VAL A 6 -19.77 -15.97 7.43
CA VAL A 6 -18.42 -15.49 7.73
C VAL A 6 -17.97 -14.53 6.63
N ILE A 7 -17.60 -13.29 7.00
CA ILE A 7 -17.20 -12.23 6.06
C ILE A 7 -15.77 -11.77 6.39
N GLY A 8 -14.93 -11.70 5.36
CA GLY A 8 -13.62 -11.05 5.40
C GLY A 8 -13.59 -9.90 4.39
N VAL A 9 -12.91 -8.80 4.74
CA VAL A 9 -12.83 -7.60 3.90
C VAL A 9 -11.37 -7.23 3.66
N GLU A 10 -11.04 -6.96 2.39
CA GLU A 10 -9.75 -6.41 1.99
C GLU A 10 -9.92 -4.94 1.62
N VAL A 11 -9.17 -4.05 2.28
CA VAL A 11 -9.28 -2.61 2.10
C VAL A 11 -7.97 -2.05 1.56
N HIS A 12 -8.04 -1.30 0.46
CA HIS A 12 -6.93 -0.51 -0.06
C HIS A 12 -7.19 0.97 0.17
N ALA A 13 -6.27 1.66 0.85
CA ALA A 13 -6.35 3.09 1.12
C ALA A 13 -5.18 3.84 0.46
N GLN A 14 -5.47 4.91 -0.27
CA GLN A 14 -4.45 5.75 -0.89
C GLN A 14 -3.89 6.76 0.12
N LEU A 15 -2.60 6.65 0.43
CA LEU A 15 -1.92 7.62 1.29
C LEU A 15 -1.78 8.97 0.58
N GLN A 16 -2.27 10.03 1.22
CA GLN A 16 -2.17 11.42 0.76
C GLN A 16 -0.74 11.99 0.92
N THR A 17 0.23 11.33 0.32
CA THR A 17 1.62 11.78 0.22
C THR A 17 1.77 12.76 -0.95
N LYS A 18 2.81 13.61 -0.93
CA LYS A 18 3.08 14.56 -2.04
C LYS A 18 3.74 13.90 -3.26
N THR A 19 4.47 12.80 -3.03
CA THR A 19 5.24 12.07 -4.04
C THR A 19 4.88 10.58 -4.00
N LYS A 20 5.08 9.87 -5.10
CA LYS A 20 4.80 8.43 -5.21
C LYS A 20 5.64 7.60 -4.22
N LEU A 21 5.25 6.35 -4.04
CA LEU A 21 5.84 5.45 -3.04
C LEU A 21 7.32 5.13 -3.30
N PHE A 22 7.73 5.02 -4.58
CA PHE A 22 9.07 4.56 -4.98
C PHE A 22 9.83 5.55 -5.88
N CYS A 23 9.31 6.76 -6.08
CA CYS A 23 9.98 7.81 -6.87
C CYS A 23 9.46 9.20 -6.50
N GLY A 24 10.14 10.25 -6.97
CA GLY A 24 9.80 11.65 -6.69
C GLY A 24 8.63 12.24 -7.47
N CYS A 25 7.94 11.48 -8.34
CA CYS A 25 6.81 12.00 -9.10
C CYS A 25 5.65 12.40 -8.17
N PRO A 26 4.86 13.42 -8.51
CA PRO A 26 3.68 13.81 -7.74
C PRO A 26 2.55 12.78 -7.81
N THR A 27 1.61 12.91 -6.89
CA THR A 27 0.39 12.08 -6.69
C THR A 27 -0.90 12.88 -6.92
N SER A 28 -0.81 14.05 -7.56
CA SER A 28 -1.94 14.96 -7.76
C SER A 28 -3.01 14.35 -8.66
N PHE A 29 -4.27 14.55 -8.31
CA PHE A 29 -5.41 14.07 -9.10
C PHE A 29 -5.72 15.00 -10.28
N GLY A 30 -6.29 14.46 -11.35
CA GLY A 30 -6.87 15.24 -12.45
C GLY A 30 -5.92 15.79 -13.51
N LEU A 31 -4.65 15.39 -13.51
CA LEU A 31 -3.68 15.81 -14.54
C LEU A 31 -3.80 14.98 -15.83
N PRO A 32 -3.37 15.52 -16.99
CA PRO A 32 -3.44 14.79 -18.26
C PRO A 32 -2.68 13.45 -18.24
N PRO A 33 -3.07 12.50 -19.10
CA PRO A 33 -2.46 11.17 -19.14
C PRO A 33 -0.94 11.22 -19.25
N ASN A 34 -0.24 10.37 -18.48
CA ASN A 34 1.21 10.18 -18.55
C ASN A 34 2.06 11.45 -18.33
N THR A 35 1.54 12.47 -17.64
CA THR A 35 2.32 13.69 -17.31
C THR A 35 3.08 13.60 -16.00
N GLN A 36 2.60 12.81 -15.04
CA GLN A 36 3.21 12.63 -13.72
C GLN A 36 4.04 11.33 -13.67
N VAL A 37 5.00 11.18 -14.58
CA VAL A 37 5.74 9.91 -14.76
C VAL A 37 7.25 10.12 -14.77
N CYS A 38 7.99 9.02 -14.59
CA CYS A 38 9.44 8.96 -14.65
C CYS A 38 9.88 7.52 -14.95
N PRO A 39 11.16 7.28 -15.26
CA PRO A 39 11.67 5.94 -15.57
C PRO A 39 11.28 4.86 -14.55
N THR A 40 11.37 5.16 -13.25
CA THR A 40 11.04 4.19 -12.18
C THR A 40 9.57 3.80 -12.17
N CYS A 41 8.64 4.75 -12.26
CA CYS A 41 7.21 4.42 -12.21
C CYS A 41 6.68 3.88 -13.54
N LEU A 42 7.37 4.15 -14.65
CA LEU A 42 7.15 3.54 -15.96
C LEU A 42 7.83 2.18 -16.13
N GLY A 43 8.58 1.69 -15.14
CA GLY A 43 9.27 0.40 -15.23
C GLY A 43 10.33 0.34 -16.33
N LEU A 44 10.95 1.47 -16.69
CA LEU A 44 11.97 1.50 -17.74
C LEU A 44 13.25 0.77 -17.30
N PRO A 45 14.01 0.18 -18.25
CA PRO A 45 15.25 -0.53 -17.95
C PRO A 45 16.25 0.32 -17.16
N GLY A 46 16.90 -0.28 -16.16
CA GLY A 46 17.91 0.39 -15.32
C GLY A 46 17.37 1.29 -14.21
N SER A 47 16.05 1.49 -14.12
CA SER A 47 15.45 2.28 -13.05
C SER A 47 15.33 1.50 -11.73
N LEU A 48 15.53 2.19 -10.60
CA LEU A 48 15.48 1.60 -9.25
C LEU A 48 14.45 2.32 -8.36
N PRO A 49 13.77 1.60 -7.44
CA PRO A 49 12.82 2.17 -6.50
C PRO A 49 13.53 2.84 -5.31
N VAL A 50 13.03 3.99 -4.87
CA VAL A 50 13.46 4.68 -3.64
C VAL A 50 12.25 4.93 -2.75
N LEU A 51 12.22 4.30 -1.58
CA LEU A 51 11.08 4.31 -0.68
C LEU A 51 10.77 5.71 -0.12
N ASN A 52 9.50 6.09 -0.13
CA ASN A 52 9.02 7.34 0.43
C ASN A 52 8.91 7.26 1.98
N ARG A 53 9.75 8.02 2.68
CA ARG A 53 9.74 8.09 4.16
C ARG A 53 8.37 8.47 4.74
N ARG A 54 7.65 9.41 4.12
CA ARG A 54 6.34 9.86 4.62
C ARG A 54 5.29 8.76 4.50
N ALA A 55 5.38 7.93 3.45
CA ALA A 55 4.48 6.79 3.31
C ALA A 55 4.67 5.77 4.45
N VAL A 56 5.92 5.50 4.85
CA VAL A 56 6.23 4.62 5.99
C VAL A 56 5.69 5.21 7.30
N GLU A 57 5.92 6.51 7.54
CA GLU A 57 5.40 7.19 8.74
C GLU A 57 3.87 7.10 8.82
N MET A 58 3.16 7.31 7.71
CA MET A 58 1.71 7.20 7.65
C MET A 58 1.25 5.76 7.88
N ALA A 59 1.93 4.76 7.31
CA ALA A 59 1.62 3.35 7.52
C ALA A 59 1.76 2.95 9.00
N VAL A 60 2.86 3.33 9.66
CA VAL A 60 3.06 3.10 11.09
C VAL A 60 2.00 3.82 11.93
N ARG A 61 1.67 5.06 11.58
CA ARG A 61 0.61 5.82 12.27
C ARG A 61 -0.75 5.13 12.19
N THR A 62 -1.10 4.62 11.00
CA THR A 62 -2.32 3.84 10.81
C THR A 62 -2.27 2.53 11.59
N GLY A 63 -1.14 1.82 11.59
CA GLY A 63 -0.97 0.61 12.40
C GLY A 63 -1.21 0.85 13.88
N LEU A 64 -0.60 1.89 14.45
CA LEU A 64 -0.81 2.25 15.86
C LEU A 64 -2.28 2.62 16.15
N ALA A 65 -2.95 3.30 15.22
CA ALA A 65 -4.37 3.64 15.35
C ALA A 65 -5.31 2.43 15.26
N LEU A 66 -4.87 1.35 14.59
CA LEU A 66 -5.58 0.07 14.48
C LEU A 66 -5.03 -0.98 15.45
N HIS A 67 -4.30 -0.55 16.49
CA HIS A 67 -3.74 -1.41 17.52
C HIS A 67 -2.85 -2.55 16.98
N CYS A 68 -2.24 -2.35 15.81
CA CYS A 68 -1.35 -3.34 15.21
C CYS A 68 -0.02 -3.45 15.96
N GLU A 69 0.56 -4.65 16.00
CA GLU A 69 1.97 -4.83 16.33
C GLU A 69 2.86 -4.24 15.22
N ILE A 70 3.79 -3.35 15.56
CA ILE A 70 4.69 -2.74 14.57
C ILE A 70 5.99 -3.55 14.48
N LEU A 71 6.27 -4.09 13.30
CA LEU A 71 7.47 -4.89 13.05
C LEU A 71 8.67 -3.97 12.75
N LEU A 72 9.65 -3.97 13.65
CA LEU A 72 10.89 -3.19 13.52
C LEU A 72 11.77 -3.66 12.35
N THR A 73 11.67 -4.94 12.00
CA THR A 73 12.28 -5.51 10.80
C THR A 73 11.16 -5.93 9.86
N ASN A 74 11.08 -5.23 8.72
CA ASN A 74 10.10 -5.48 7.68
C ASN A 74 10.76 -5.47 6.30
N GLN A 75 10.05 -6.01 5.30
CA GLN A 75 10.58 -6.18 3.96
C GLN A 75 9.53 -5.85 2.90
N PHE A 76 9.98 -5.25 1.80
CA PHE A 76 9.21 -5.19 0.56
C PHE A 76 9.52 -6.40 -0.33
N SER A 77 8.47 -6.98 -0.89
CA SER A 77 8.47 -8.14 -1.78
C SER A 77 7.91 -7.79 -3.16
N ARG A 78 8.21 -8.61 -4.17
CA ARG A 78 7.67 -8.46 -5.53
C ARG A 78 6.52 -9.45 -5.74
N LYS A 79 5.31 -8.94 -5.92
CA LYS A 79 4.13 -9.70 -6.33
C LYS A 79 4.06 -9.71 -7.86
N ASN A 80 4.48 -10.81 -8.49
CA ASN A 80 4.67 -10.91 -9.94
C ASN A 80 3.36 -11.28 -10.64
N TYR A 81 2.93 -10.46 -11.60
CA TYR A 81 1.80 -10.74 -12.49
C TYR A 81 1.85 -9.78 -13.68
N MET A 82 1.30 -10.21 -14.82
CA MET A 82 1.31 -9.42 -16.05
C MET A 82 -0.01 -8.73 -16.24
N TYR A 83 0.01 -7.39 -16.31
CA TYR A 83 -1.14 -6.60 -16.67
C TYR A 83 -0.67 -5.26 -17.29
N PRO A 84 -1.37 -4.69 -18.29
CA PRO A 84 -0.90 -3.50 -19.01
C PRO A 84 -0.71 -2.23 -18.15
N ASP A 85 -1.41 -2.09 -17.03
CA ASP A 85 -1.24 -0.97 -16.09
C ASP A 85 -0.07 -1.15 -15.10
N LEU A 86 0.57 -2.32 -15.11
CA LEU A 86 1.64 -2.70 -14.21
C LEU A 86 2.95 -2.84 -15.00
N PRO A 87 3.64 -1.73 -15.29
CA PRO A 87 4.72 -1.71 -16.29
C PRO A 87 5.95 -2.56 -15.93
N LYS A 88 6.11 -2.93 -14.65
CA LYS A 88 7.25 -3.73 -14.18
C LYS A 88 7.02 -5.23 -14.30
N GLY A 89 5.80 -5.69 -14.58
CA GLY A 89 5.42 -7.11 -14.45
C GLY A 89 5.39 -7.61 -13.00
N TYR A 90 5.55 -6.71 -12.03
CA TYR A 90 5.39 -6.97 -10.61
C TYR A 90 5.02 -5.70 -9.84
N GLN A 91 4.23 -5.87 -8.79
CA GLN A 91 3.94 -4.85 -7.80
C GLN A 91 4.91 -5.01 -6.63
N ILE A 92 5.51 -3.89 -6.19
CA ILE A 92 6.27 -3.89 -4.94
C ILE A 92 5.26 -3.74 -3.79
N SER A 93 5.16 -4.75 -2.94
CA SER A 93 4.24 -4.82 -1.80
C SER A 93 4.97 -5.41 -0.58
N GLN A 94 4.26 -5.87 0.44
CA GLN A 94 4.80 -6.67 1.54
C GLN A 94 4.10 -8.04 1.56
N TYR A 95 4.80 -9.06 2.05
CA TYR A 95 4.27 -10.42 2.18
C TYR A 95 4.56 -10.94 3.60
N ASP A 96 5.64 -11.70 3.80
CA ASP A 96 5.93 -12.35 5.09
C ASP A 96 6.24 -11.36 6.23
N LEU A 97 6.86 -10.21 5.91
CA LEU A 97 7.32 -9.22 6.89
C LEU A 97 6.66 -7.85 6.65
N PRO A 98 5.36 -7.68 6.98
CA PRO A 98 4.64 -6.41 6.82
C PRO A 98 5.10 -5.36 7.85
N ILE A 99 4.83 -4.08 7.61
CA ILE A 99 5.08 -3.02 8.62
C ILE A 99 4.18 -3.21 9.85
N CYS A 100 2.91 -3.57 9.63
CA CYS A 100 1.90 -3.76 10.66
C CYS A 100 1.48 -5.24 10.69
N GLY A 101 1.64 -5.89 11.83
CA GLY A 101 1.14 -7.22 12.12
C GLY A 101 -0.34 -7.23 12.55
N PRO A 102 -0.78 -8.26 13.31
CA PRO A 102 -2.15 -8.35 13.80
C PRO A 102 -2.57 -7.12 14.60
N GLY A 103 -3.81 -6.68 14.41
CA GLY A 103 -4.46 -5.58 15.11
C GLY A 103 -5.98 -5.78 15.14
N TRP A 104 -6.74 -4.77 15.54
CA TRP A 104 -8.20 -4.86 15.67
C TRP A 104 -8.87 -3.50 15.52
N LEU A 105 -10.18 -3.54 15.26
CA LEU A 105 -11.04 -2.37 15.17
C LEU A 105 -12.40 -2.73 15.78
N ASP A 106 -12.83 -1.96 16.77
CA ASP A 106 -14.18 -2.06 17.30
C ASP A 106 -15.17 -1.39 16.35
N ILE A 107 -16.32 -2.03 16.16
CA ILE A 107 -17.45 -1.47 15.41
C ILE A 107 -18.68 -1.46 16.29
N SER A 108 -19.44 -0.38 16.22
CA SER A 108 -20.77 -0.33 16.83
C SER A 108 -21.80 -0.89 15.85
N VAL A 109 -22.66 -1.79 16.35
CA VAL A 109 -23.73 -2.40 15.58
C VAL A 109 -25.04 -2.21 16.33
N ASN A 110 -26.11 -1.85 15.61
CA ASN A 110 -27.43 -1.56 16.21
C ASN A 110 -27.43 -0.43 17.27
N GLY A 111 -26.40 0.44 17.27
CA GLY A 111 -26.30 1.55 18.22
C GLY A 111 -25.65 1.18 19.55
N GLU A 112 -25.07 -0.02 19.66
CA GLU A 112 -24.23 -0.48 20.77
C GLU A 112 -22.79 -0.68 20.31
#